data_AF-F7SCE1-F1
#
_entry.id   AF-F7SCE1-F1
#
_cell.length_a   1.000
_cell.length_b   1.000
_cell.length_c   1.000
_cell.angle_alpha   90.00
_cell.angle_beta   90.00
_cell.angle_gamma   90.00
#
_symmetry.space_group_name_H-M   'P 1'
#
loop_
_entity.id
_entity.type
_entity.pdbx_description
1 polymer ?
#
loop_
_entity_poly.entity_id
_entity_poly.type
_entity_poly.pdbx_seq_one_letter_code
_entity_poly.pdbx_strand_id
1 'polypeptide(L)'
;MAPEQAHPLLKQAATLMTRDDDPLEPRAALRRAGGANEPEPGEASPGLAAELEAAKARIAEIERQAEARLAIVIEAAERRRLALEQEKAQASAEEAQKAVKAVQDAEGRAEAALQRAEKAETAIHQQAKAMSGLKGRLIRLLAGDVLK
;
A
#
# COMPACT_ATOMS: atom_id res chain seq x y z
N MET A 1 -15.74 -42.05 7.84
CA MET A 1 -16.47 -43.28 8.21
C MET A 1 -17.74 -43.33 7.38
N ALA A 2 -17.95 -44.36 6.57
CA ALA A 2 -19.20 -44.52 5.82
C ALA A 2 -20.33 -44.87 6.81
N PRO A 3 -21.58 -44.42 6.59
CA PRO A 3 -22.70 -44.72 7.48
C PRO A 3 -22.91 -46.23 7.57
N GLU A 4 -23.19 -46.77 8.76
CA GLU A 4 -23.29 -48.23 9.02
C GLU A 4 -24.29 -48.95 8.10
N GLN A 5 -25.25 -48.21 7.54
CA GLN A 5 -26.27 -48.71 6.60
C GLN A 5 -25.75 -48.93 5.17
N ALA A 6 -24.58 -48.41 4.79
CA ALA A 6 -24.04 -48.55 3.44
C ALA A 6 -23.60 -49.99 3.12
N HIS A 7 -23.09 -50.70 4.12
CA HIS A 7 -22.55 -52.06 3.97
C HIS A 7 -23.60 -53.11 3.57
N PRO A 8 -24.81 -53.16 4.16
CA PRO A 8 -25.87 -54.07 3.70
C PRO A 8 -26.41 -53.71 2.32
N LEU A 9 -26.54 -52.42 1.99
CA LEU A 9 -27.03 -51.97 0.68
C LEU A 9 -26.08 -52.36 -0.47
N LEU A 10 -24.77 -52.22 -0.25
CA LEU A 10 -23.75 -52.63 -1.22
C LEU A 10 -23.75 -54.15 -1.45
N LYS A 11 -24.01 -54.95 -0.41
CA LYS A 11 -24.14 -56.41 -0.56
C LYS A 11 -25.38 -56.78 -1.37
N GLN A 12 -26.52 -56.15 -1.09
CA GLN A 12 -27.75 -56.35 -1.85
C GLN A 12 -27.59 -55.95 -3.32
N ALA A 13 -26.94 -54.82 -3.59
CA ALA A 13 -26.60 -54.40 -4.95
C ALA A 13 -25.68 -55.42 -5.64
N ALA A 14 -24.61 -55.86 -4.98
CA ALA A 14 -23.69 -56.86 -5.54
C ALA A 14 -24.42 -58.16 -5.91
N THR A 15 -25.36 -58.63 -5.08
CA THR A 15 -26.18 -59.82 -5.40
C THR A 15 -27.05 -59.61 -6.65
N LEU A 16 -27.56 -58.40 -6.88
CA LEU A 16 -28.34 -58.07 -8.07
C LEU A 16 -27.49 -58.00 -9.34
N MET A 17 -26.19 -57.69 -9.21
CA MET A 17 -25.23 -57.63 -10.32
C MET A 17 -24.75 -59.01 -10.79
N THR A 18 -24.91 -60.05 -9.96
CA THR A 18 -24.38 -61.40 -10.24
C THR A 18 -25.47 -62.46 -10.30
N ARG A 19 -26.73 -62.07 -10.54
CA ARG A 19 -27.83 -63.03 -10.72
C ARG A 19 -27.72 -63.74 -12.07
N ASP A 20 -27.96 -65.04 -12.07
CA ASP A 20 -27.77 -65.91 -13.24
C ASP A 20 -28.76 -65.66 -14.39
N ASP A 21 -29.97 -65.19 -14.07
CA ASP A 21 -31.03 -65.02 -15.07
C ASP A 21 -31.01 -63.65 -15.79
N ASP A 22 -30.53 -62.59 -15.10
CA ASP A 22 -30.47 -61.22 -15.63
C ASP A 22 -29.61 -60.31 -14.71
N PRO A 23 -28.27 -60.23 -14.92
CA PRO A 23 -27.39 -59.42 -14.08
C PRO A 23 -27.58 -57.93 -14.34
N LEU A 24 -27.85 -57.16 -13.29
CA LEU A 24 -28.02 -55.71 -13.39
C LEU A 24 -26.68 -54.97 -13.41
N GLU A 25 -26.59 -53.93 -14.23
CA GLU A 25 -25.46 -53.00 -14.19
C GLU A 25 -25.29 -52.37 -12.79
N PRO A 26 -24.05 -52.07 -12.35
CA PRO A 26 -23.76 -51.65 -10.97
C PRO A 26 -24.63 -50.49 -10.46
N ARG A 27 -24.94 -49.53 -11.33
CA ARG A 27 -25.80 -48.39 -11.00
C ARG A 27 -27.26 -48.80 -10.82
N ALA A 28 -27.79 -49.65 -11.69
CA ALA A 28 -29.16 -50.15 -11.61
C ALA A 28 -29.36 -51.03 -10.37
N ALA A 29 -28.36 -51.84 -10.04
CA ALA A 29 -28.34 -52.68 -8.85
C ALA A 29 -28.33 -51.85 -7.55
N LEU A 30 -27.52 -50.79 -7.48
CA LEU A 30 -27.50 -49.87 -6.34
C LEU A 30 -28.81 -49.09 -6.18
N ARG A 31 -29.41 -48.67 -7.28
CA ARG A 31 -30.73 -48.02 -7.29
C ARG A 31 -31.81 -48.96 -6.74
N ARG A 32 -31.85 -50.20 -7.23
CA ARG A 32 -32.82 -51.22 -6.79
C ARG A 32 -32.61 -51.67 -5.35
N ALA A 33 -31.37 -51.64 -4.87
CA ALA A 33 -31.04 -51.85 -3.46
C ALA A 33 -31.39 -50.65 -2.56
N GLY A 34 -31.87 -49.52 -3.11
CA GLY A 34 -32.24 -48.32 -2.34
C GLY A 34 -31.08 -47.39 -1.99
N GLY A 35 -29.93 -47.54 -2.66
CA GLY A 35 -28.69 -46.79 -2.36
C GLY A 35 -28.54 -45.44 -3.06
N ALA A 36 -29.37 -45.13 -4.07
CA ALA A 36 -29.27 -43.88 -4.83
C ALA A 36 -30.67 -43.32 -5.13
N ASN A 37 -31.09 -42.30 -4.37
CA ASN A 37 -32.30 -41.51 -4.61
C ASN A 37 -32.03 -40.35 -5.58
N GLU A 38 -31.30 -40.60 -6.67
CA GLU A 38 -31.25 -39.62 -7.75
C GLU A 38 -32.53 -39.79 -8.58
N PRO A 39 -33.34 -38.73 -8.77
CA PRO A 39 -34.54 -38.81 -9.59
C PRO A 39 -34.15 -39.25 -11.01
N GLU A 40 -34.94 -40.14 -11.62
CA GLU A 40 -34.70 -40.55 -13.01
C GLU A 40 -34.70 -39.30 -13.93
N PRO A 41 -33.95 -39.30 -15.06
CA PRO A 41 -34.04 -38.25 -16.06
C PRO A 41 -35.44 -38.27 -16.70
N GLY A 42 -36.39 -37.58 -16.06
CA GLY A 42 -37.83 -37.60 -16.35
C GLY A 42 -38.72 -37.49 -15.10
N GLU A 43 -38.18 -37.80 -13.91
CA GLU A 43 -38.88 -37.71 -12.61
C GLU A 43 -38.59 -36.43 -11.84
N ALA A 44 -37.71 -35.56 -12.35
CA ALA A 44 -37.60 -34.20 -11.83
C ALA A 44 -38.97 -33.51 -12.00
N SER A 45 -39.69 -33.36 -10.89
CA SER A 45 -40.96 -32.65 -10.89
C SER A 45 -40.77 -31.30 -11.59
N PRO A 46 -41.67 -30.89 -12.50
CA PRO A 46 -41.57 -29.59 -13.20
C PRO A 46 -41.34 -28.41 -12.26
N GLY A 47 -41.80 -28.51 -11.00
CA GLY A 47 -41.54 -27.54 -9.94
C GLY A 47 -40.06 -27.42 -9.55
N LEU A 48 -39.33 -28.54 -9.43
CA LEU A 48 -37.90 -28.52 -9.07
C LEU A 48 -37.03 -27.97 -10.20
N ALA A 49 -37.38 -28.25 -11.46
CA ALA A 49 -36.69 -27.66 -12.59
C ALA A 49 -36.91 -26.14 -12.66
N ALA A 50 -38.14 -25.68 -12.42
CA ALA A 50 -38.46 -24.25 -12.35
C ALA A 50 -37.76 -23.55 -11.18
N GLU A 51 -37.70 -24.19 -10.00
CA GLU A 51 -36.97 -23.68 -8.84
C GLU A 51 -35.46 -23.58 -9.10
N LEU A 52 -34.87 -24.57 -9.78
CA LEU A 52 -33.46 -24.56 -10.17
C LEU A 52 -33.16 -23.40 -11.13
N GLU A 53 -33.99 -23.19 -12.15
CA GLU A 53 -33.82 -22.06 -13.09
C GLU A 53 -34.03 -20.71 -12.39
N ALA A 54 -34.99 -20.61 -11.48
CA ALA A 54 -35.19 -19.41 -10.66
C ALA A 54 -33.98 -19.14 -9.73
N ALA A 55 -33.39 -20.19 -9.15
CA ALA A 55 -32.20 -20.07 -8.32
C ALA A 55 -30.99 -19.61 -9.14
N LYS A 56 -30.77 -20.19 -10.34
CA LYS A 56 -29.71 -19.76 -11.25
C LYS A 56 -29.87 -18.30 -11.67
N ALA A 57 -31.09 -17.87 -12.00
CA ALA A 57 -31.37 -16.48 -12.34
C ALA A 57 -31.07 -15.51 -11.17
N ARG A 58 -31.38 -15.91 -9.93
CA ARG A 58 -31.04 -15.13 -8.73
C ARG A 58 -29.53 -15.05 -8.51
N ILE A 59 -28.81 -16.15 -8.70
CA ILE A 59 -27.34 -16.17 -8.57
C ILE A 59 -26.71 -15.23 -9.60
N ALA A 60 -27.12 -15.31 -10.86
CA ALA A 60 -26.59 -14.46 -11.92
C ALA A 60 -26.84 -12.96 -11.66
N GLU A 61 -28.00 -12.61 -11.09
CA GLU A 61 -28.30 -11.23 -10.70
C GLU A 61 -27.46 -10.78 -9.49
N ILE A 62 -27.24 -11.65 -8.50
CA ILE A 62 -26.36 -11.36 -7.36
C ILE A 62 -24.92 -11.14 -7.81
N GLU A 63 -24.41 -11.98 -8.73
CA GLU A 63 -23.07 -11.85 -9.30
C GLU A 63 -22.91 -10.53 -10.03
N ARG A 64 -23.87 -10.16 -10.89
CA ARG A 64 -23.88 -8.86 -11.58
C ARG A 64 -23.86 -7.68 -10.60
N GLN A 65 -24.66 -7.76 -9.54
CA GLN A 65 -24.68 -6.71 -8.51
C GLN A 65 -23.37 -6.66 -7.72
N ALA A 66 -22.74 -7.80 -7.43
CA ALA A 66 -21.45 -7.87 -6.75
C ALA A 66 -20.34 -7.26 -7.60
N GLU A 67 -20.31 -7.56 -8.90
CA GLU A 67 -19.38 -6.96 -9.86
C GLU A 67 -19.55 -5.43 -9.95
N ALA A 68 -20.79 -4.95 -10.05
CA ALA A 68 -21.07 -3.51 -10.06
C ALA A 68 -20.60 -2.82 -8.77
N ARG A 69 -20.81 -3.44 -7.61
CA ARG A 69 -20.32 -2.92 -6.33
C ARG A 69 -18.80 -2.92 -6.26
N LEU A 70 -18.14 -3.98 -6.74
CA LEU A 70 -16.69 -4.06 -6.81
C LEU A 70 -16.11 -2.95 -7.68
N ALA A 71 -16.71 -2.68 -8.85
CA ALA A 71 -16.28 -1.59 -9.73
C ALA A 71 -16.34 -0.23 -9.01
N ILE A 72 -17.43 0.05 -8.29
CA ILE A 72 -17.58 1.29 -7.50
C ILE A 72 -16.51 1.39 -6.40
N VAL A 73 -16.24 0.28 -5.69
CA VAL A 73 -15.22 0.26 -4.62
C VAL A 73 -13.83 0.49 -5.18
N ILE A 74 -13.49 -0.15 -6.31
CA ILE A 74 -12.21 0.02 -6.99
C ILE A 74 -12.03 1.47 -7.42
N GLU A 75 -13.03 2.05 -8.09
CA GLU A 75 -12.97 3.44 -8.54
C GLU A 75 -12.83 4.42 -7.35
N ALA A 76 -13.56 4.19 -6.26
CA ALA A 76 -13.44 5.00 -5.05
C ALA A 76 -12.04 4.87 -4.41
N ALA A 77 -11.48 3.67 -4.38
CA ALA A 77 -10.15 3.41 -3.85
C ALA A 77 -9.06 4.08 -4.70
N GLU A 78 -9.17 4.03 -6.02
CA GLU A 78 -8.24 4.70 -6.94
C GLU A 78 -8.28 6.21 -6.80
N ARG A 79 -9.49 6.81 -6.74
CA ARG A 79 -9.66 8.24 -6.47
C ARG A 79 -9.01 8.63 -5.14
N ARG A 80 -9.19 7.82 -4.09
CA ARG A 80 -8.57 8.07 -2.78
C ARG A 80 -7.04 7.96 -2.84
N ARG A 81 -6.50 6.98 -3.59
CA ARG A 81 -5.05 6.83 -3.78
C ARG A 81 -4.45 8.05 -4.47
N LEU A 82 -5.07 8.51 -5.56
CA LEU A 82 -4.63 9.70 -6.28
C LEU A 82 -4.65 10.96 -5.41
N ALA A 83 -5.72 11.15 -4.62
CA ALA A 83 -5.80 12.28 -3.69
C ALA A 83 -4.67 12.25 -2.65
N LEU A 84 -4.39 11.08 -2.07
CA LEU A 84 -3.30 10.91 -1.10
C LEU A 84 -1.90 11.11 -1.73
N GLU A 85 -1.70 10.68 -2.98
CA GLU A 85 -0.46 10.92 -3.71
C GLU A 85 -0.24 12.41 -3.96
N GLN A 86 -1.29 13.15 -4.33
CA GLN A 86 -1.23 14.61 -4.50
C GLN A 86 -0.94 15.33 -3.18
N GLU A 87 -1.60 14.94 -2.09
CA GLU A 87 -1.36 15.50 -0.76
C GLU A 87 0.09 15.28 -0.31
N LYS A 88 0.63 14.08 -0.51
CA LYS A 88 2.05 13.77 -0.22
C LYS A 88 3.00 14.60 -1.07
N ALA A 89 2.71 14.76 -2.36
CA ALA A 89 3.55 15.56 -3.25
C ALA A 89 3.56 17.04 -2.82
N GLN A 90 2.40 17.59 -2.42
CA GLN A 90 2.29 18.95 -1.91
C GLN A 90 3.05 19.13 -0.60
N ALA A 91 2.83 18.23 0.38
CA ALA A 91 3.54 18.28 1.66
C ALA A 91 5.07 18.19 1.48
N SER A 92 5.54 17.28 0.62
CA SER A 92 6.96 17.15 0.31
C SER A 92 7.52 18.41 -0.38
N ALA A 93 6.77 19.02 -1.30
CA ALA A 93 7.17 20.25 -1.96
C ALA A 93 7.26 21.43 -0.97
N GLU A 94 6.30 21.54 -0.05
CA GLU A 94 6.32 22.57 1.00
C GLU A 94 7.49 22.39 1.97
N GLU A 95 7.76 21.16 2.41
CA GLU A 95 8.91 20.84 3.26
C GLU A 95 10.24 21.16 2.55
N ALA A 96 10.37 20.77 1.28
CA ALA A 96 11.54 21.09 0.48
C ALA A 96 11.73 22.61 0.33
N GLN A 97 10.66 23.37 0.07
CA GLN A 97 10.73 24.83 -0.01
C GLN A 97 11.13 25.48 1.33
N LYS A 98 10.61 24.98 2.45
CA LYS A 98 11.01 25.45 3.79
C LYS A 98 12.49 25.17 4.05
N ALA A 99 12.98 23.99 3.68
CA ALA A 99 14.39 23.64 3.82
C ALA A 99 15.30 24.54 2.96
N VAL A 100 14.92 24.78 1.70
CA VAL A 100 15.66 25.70 0.81
C VAL A 100 15.72 27.11 1.39
N LYS A 101 14.59 27.66 1.87
CA LYS A 101 14.56 28.97 2.51
C LYS A 101 15.44 29.03 3.76
N ALA A 102 15.39 28.00 4.60
CA ALA A 102 16.22 27.93 5.80
C ALA A 102 17.72 27.92 5.47
N VAL A 103 18.12 27.22 4.41
CA VAL A 103 19.51 27.22 3.92
C VAL A 103 19.89 28.60 3.40
N GLN A 104 19.07 29.23 2.56
CA GLN A 104 19.33 30.57 2.04
C GLN A 104 19.45 31.62 3.16
N ASP A 105 18.57 31.56 4.16
CA ASP A 105 18.63 32.44 5.33
C ASP A 105 19.91 32.20 6.14
N ALA A 106 20.35 30.95 6.28
CA ALA A 106 21.59 30.61 6.96
C ALA A 106 22.83 31.09 6.18
N GLU A 107 22.84 30.92 4.86
CA GLU A 107 23.89 31.43 3.98
C GLU A 107 23.99 32.96 4.06
N GLY A 108 22.87 33.68 3.94
CA GLY A 108 22.86 35.14 4.06
C GLY A 108 23.35 35.64 5.44
N ARG A 109 23.02 34.92 6.52
CA ARG A 109 23.57 35.22 7.86
C ARG A 109 25.07 34.96 7.94
N ALA A 110 25.55 33.88 7.33
CA ALA A 110 26.97 33.54 7.30
C ALA A 110 27.77 34.58 6.51
N GLU A 111 27.30 34.98 5.33
CA GLU A 111 27.90 36.04 4.52
C GLU A 111 27.95 37.38 5.27
N ALA A 112 26.85 37.77 5.92
CA ALA A 112 26.82 38.99 6.73
C ALA A 112 27.77 38.92 7.93
N ALA A 113 27.96 37.73 8.52
CA ALA A 113 28.93 37.54 9.60
C ALA A 113 30.37 37.64 9.09
N LEU A 114 30.68 37.03 7.94
CA LEU A 114 31.98 37.14 7.28
C LEU A 114 32.35 38.58 6.96
N GLN A 115 31.44 39.35 6.34
CA GLN A 115 31.69 40.76 6.04
C GLN A 115 31.93 41.60 7.30
N ARG A 116 31.26 41.28 8.42
CA ARG A 116 31.52 41.96 9.69
C ARG A 116 32.88 41.58 10.27
N ALA A 117 33.27 40.31 10.17
CA ALA A 117 34.58 39.84 10.59
C ALA A 117 35.70 40.52 9.78
N GLU A 118 35.58 40.56 8.45
CA GLU A 118 36.54 41.25 7.57
C GLU A 118 36.67 42.75 7.90
N LYS A 119 35.55 43.42 8.14
CA LYS A 119 35.55 44.83 8.59
C LYS A 119 36.22 45.01 9.95
N ALA A 120 35.98 44.09 10.89
CA ALA A 120 36.64 44.11 12.19
C ALA A 120 38.15 43.86 12.06
N GLU A 121 38.57 42.89 11.26
CA GLU A 121 39.99 42.59 11.01
C GLU A 121 40.73 43.78 10.40
N THR A 122 40.16 44.40 9.37
CA THR A 122 40.75 45.59 8.75
C THR A 122 40.84 46.76 9.72
N ALA A 123 39.82 46.97 10.57
CA ALA A 123 39.84 48.00 11.61
C ALA A 123 40.94 47.75 12.66
N ILE A 124 41.08 46.50 13.13
CA ILE A 124 42.14 46.09 14.07
C ILE A 124 43.52 46.33 13.43
N HIS A 125 43.71 45.92 12.18
CA HIS A 125 44.98 46.09 11.48
C HIS A 125 45.34 47.57 11.30
N GLN A 126 44.36 48.43 10.97
CA GLN A 126 44.57 49.88 10.87
C GLN A 126 44.93 50.49 12.24
N GLN A 127 44.24 50.10 13.30
CA GLN A 127 44.52 50.57 14.66
C GLN A 127 45.92 50.15 15.13
N ALA A 128 46.31 48.90 14.87
CA ALA A 128 47.66 48.41 15.15
C ALA A 128 48.74 49.20 14.40
N LYS A 129 48.52 49.49 13.10
CA LYS A 129 49.42 50.30 12.29
C LYS A 129 49.53 51.74 12.82
N ALA A 130 48.41 52.35 13.20
CA ALA A 130 48.36 53.69 13.77
C ALA A 130 49.16 53.77 15.10
N MET A 131 48.98 52.80 15.99
CA MET A 131 49.72 52.71 17.25
C MET A 131 51.23 52.55 17.06
N SER A 132 51.65 51.72 16.09
CA SER A 132 53.06 51.56 15.72
C SER A 132 53.67 52.88 15.23
N GLY A 133 52.94 53.59 14.35
CA GLY A 133 53.36 54.91 13.86
C GLY A 133 53.47 55.96 14.97
N LEU A 134 52.57 55.92 15.96
CA LEU A 134 52.59 56.82 17.12
C LEU A 134 53.83 56.59 17.98
N LYS A 135 54.18 55.32 18.27
CA LYS A 135 55.40 54.95 19.00
C LYS A 135 56.65 55.45 18.29
N GLY A 136 56.73 55.29 16.97
CA GLY A 136 57.86 55.79 16.17
C GLY A 136 58.00 57.32 16.21
N ARG A 137 56.88 58.06 16.19
CA ARG A 137 56.90 59.54 16.33
C ARG A 137 57.34 59.98 17.72
N LEU A 138 56.87 59.30 18.78
CA LEU A 138 57.26 59.59 20.16
C LEU A 138 58.77 59.37 20.38
N ILE A 139 59.31 58.26 19.88
CA ILE A 139 60.77 57.99 19.94
C ILE A 139 61.56 59.09 19.24
N ARG A 140 61.09 59.58 18.09
CA ARG A 140 61.76 60.66 17.34
C ARG A 140 61.72 62.01 18.07
N LEU A 141 60.63 62.31 18.76
CA LEU A 141 60.51 63.49 19.63
C LEU A 141 61.49 63.42 20.81
N LEU A 142 61.49 62.30 21.53
CA LEU A 142 62.40 62.06 22.66
C LEU A 142 63.87 62.08 22.23
N ALA A 143 64.23 61.44 21.11
CA ALA A 143 65.60 61.48 20.60
C ALA A 143 66.03 62.88 20.13
N GLY A 144 65.09 63.70 19.64
CA GLY A 144 65.33 65.09 19.25
C GLY A 144 65.57 66.03 20.44
N ASP A 145 64.95 65.74 21.59
CA ASP A 145 65.17 66.49 22.84
C ASP A 145 66.50 66.11 23.53
N VAL A 146 67.03 64.90 23.30
CA VAL A 146 68.29 64.43 23.89
C VAL A 146 69.54 64.90 23.10
N LEU A 147 69.36 65.37 21.87
CA LEU A 147 70.44 65.84 20.98
C LEU A 147 70.55 67.37 20.87
N LYS A 148 69.86 68.12 21.74
CA LYS A 148 70.05 69.57 21.94
C LYS A 148 70.70 69.83 23.28
#